data_AF-A0A521JRK5-F1
#
_entry.id   AF-A0A521JRK5-F1
#
_cell.length_a   1.000
_cell.length_b   1.000
_cell.length_c   1.000
_cell.angle_alpha   90.00
_cell.angle_beta   90.00
_cell.angle_gamma   90.00
#
_symmetry.space_group_name_H-M   'P 1'
#
loop_
_entity.id
_entity.type
_entity.pdbx_description
1 polymer ?
#
loop_
_entity_poly.entity_id
_entity_poly.type
_entity_poly.pdbx_seq_one_letter_code
_entity_poly.pdbx_strand_id
1 'polypeptide(L)'
;MIKNKSFYIVTMAIGVTLIVLSVFLRGEELKVFSGLSIGIGAGLLGMSIVHLIMKRYEEKNPELARQINIDTIDERNIIIQNRAKAKAGDITMWLIILIAIITIIIRAPLWFTLLVIAIFLLYNIFIVYFMNKYQKEI
;
A
#
# COMPACT_ATOMS: atom_id res chain seq x y z
N MET A 1 6.46 -6.05 -12.59
CA MET A 1 7.40 -7.19 -12.55
C MET A 1 7.59 -7.65 -11.12
N ILE A 2 7.18 -8.89 -10.82
CA ILE A 2 7.47 -9.54 -9.54
C ILE A 2 8.99 -9.79 -9.49
N LYS A 3 9.67 -9.28 -8.46
CA LYS A 3 11.13 -9.43 -8.31
C LYS A 3 11.51 -10.88 -7.94
N ASN A 4 12.81 -11.15 -7.91
CA ASN A 4 13.32 -12.46 -7.51
C ASN A 4 12.84 -12.85 -6.10
N LYS A 5 12.64 -14.16 -5.87
CA LYS A 5 12.12 -14.68 -4.59
C LYS A 5 12.99 -14.21 -3.41
N SER A 6 14.31 -14.20 -3.63
CA SER A 6 15.31 -13.70 -2.69
C SER A 6 15.06 -12.25 -2.28
N PHE A 7 14.64 -11.37 -3.19
CA PHE A 7 14.32 -9.98 -2.85
C PHE A 7 13.20 -9.91 -1.81
N TYR A 8 12.12 -10.65 -2.00
CA TYR A 8 10.99 -10.65 -1.06
C TYR A 8 11.32 -11.31 0.28
N ILE A 9 12.19 -12.32 0.28
CA ILE A 9 12.70 -12.93 1.52
C ILE A 9 13.54 -11.92 2.31
N VAL A 10 14.41 -11.17 1.62
CA VAL A 10 15.25 -10.13 2.24
C VAL A 10 14.38 -8.99 2.79
N THR A 11 13.40 -8.50 2.03
CA THR A 11 12.48 -7.45 2.52
C THR A 11 11.62 -7.95 3.69
N MET A 12 11.24 -9.23 3.69
CA MET A 12 10.57 -9.84 4.83
C MET A 12 11.47 -9.88 6.06
N ALA A 13 12.72 -10.32 5.92
CA ALA A 13 13.68 -10.35 7.03
C ALA A 13 13.95 -8.95 7.60
N ILE A 14 14.07 -7.93 6.75
CA ILE A 14 14.16 -6.53 7.18
C ILE A 14 12.91 -6.11 7.94
N GLY A 15 11.71 -6.44 7.43
CA GLY A 15 10.45 -6.13 8.10
C GLY A 15 10.34 -6.77 9.49
N VAL A 16 10.72 -8.05 9.65
CA VAL A 16 10.74 -8.74 10.94
C VAL A 16 11.73 -8.05 11.88
N THR A 17 12.94 -7.75 11.39
CA THR A 17 14.00 -7.14 12.19
C THR A 17 13.58 -5.77 12.71
N LEU A 18 12.93 -4.94 11.89
CA LEU A 18 12.40 -3.64 12.30
C LEU A 18 11.35 -3.77 13.40
N ILE A 19 10.43 -4.74 13.28
CA ILE A 19 9.42 -4.99 14.31
C ILE A 19 10.07 -5.49 15.60
N VAL A 20 11.01 -6.42 15.52
CA VAL A 20 11.72 -6.95 16.70
C VAL A 20 12.51 -5.84 17.40
N LEU A 21 13.28 -5.04 16.66
CA LEU A 21 14.04 -3.91 17.20
C LEU A 21 13.13 -2.86 17.86
N SER A 22 11.93 -2.63 17.32
CA SER A 22 10.98 -1.69 17.90
C SER A 22 10.54 -2.06 19.33
N VAL A 23 10.51 -3.36 19.66
CA VAL A 23 10.13 -3.86 20.99
C VAL A 23 11.20 -3.57 22.04
N PHE A 24 12.46 -3.49 21.62
CA PHE A 24 13.60 -3.15 22.48
C PHE A 24 13.76 -1.64 22.70
N LEU A 25 13.23 -0.81 21.79
CA LEU A 25 13.25 0.66 21.88
C LEU A 25 12.11 1.17 22.78
N ARG A 26 12.27 1.05 24.11
CA ARG A 26 11.26 1.42 25.13
C ARG A 26 11.45 2.78 25.82
N GLY A 27 12.33 3.65 25.31
CA GLY A 27 12.50 5.01 25.86
C GLY A 27 11.35 5.94 25.47
N GLU A 28 10.98 6.91 26.33
CA GLU A 28 9.90 7.87 26.05
C GLU A 28 10.15 8.70 24.79
N GLU A 29 11.39 9.11 24.54
CA GLU A 29 11.79 9.81 23.31
C GLU A 29 11.79 8.91 22.07
N LEU A 30 11.89 7.58 22.27
CA LEU A 30 11.97 6.58 21.19
C LEU A 30 10.62 5.96 20.86
N LYS A 31 9.53 6.29 21.58
CA LYS A 31 8.18 5.76 21.32
C LYS A 31 7.70 6.05 19.90
N VAL A 32 8.00 7.25 19.37
CA VAL A 32 7.64 7.64 17.99
C VAL A 32 8.42 6.80 16.98
N PHE A 33 9.73 6.61 17.20
CA PHE A 33 10.58 5.78 16.34
C PHE A 33 10.20 4.30 16.39
N SER A 34 9.82 3.80 17.56
CA SER A 34 9.30 2.44 17.74
C SER A 34 8.00 2.27 16.95
N GLY A 35 7.04 3.19 17.07
CA GLY A 35 5.79 3.17 16.32
C GLY A 35 5.98 3.22 14.79
N LEU A 36 6.87 4.09 14.30
CA LEU A 36 7.23 4.16 12.87
C LEU A 36 7.88 2.86 12.39
N SER A 37 8.78 2.28 13.19
CA SER A 37 9.46 1.02 12.86
C SER A 37 8.48 -0.14 12.77
N ILE A 38 7.48 -0.20 13.65
CA ILE A 38 6.38 -1.18 13.59
C ILE A 38 5.57 -0.98 12.32
N GLY A 39 5.16 0.26 12.01
CA GLY A 39 4.34 0.56 10.84
C GLY A 39 5.05 0.17 9.53
N ILE A 40 6.30 0.59 9.37
CA ILE A 40 7.11 0.26 8.19
C ILE A 40 7.39 -1.24 8.14
N GLY A 41 7.79 -1.85 9.26
CA GLY A 41 8.09 -3.26 9.34
C GLY A 41 6.89 -4.14 9.00
N ALA A 42 5.72 -3.85 9.57
CA ALA A 42 4.48 -4.57 9.27
C ALA A 42 4.06 -4.42 7.80
N GLY A 43 4.20 -3.22 7.22
CA GLY A 43 3.95 -2.98 5.80
C GLY A 43 4.86 -3.81 4.88
N LEU A 44 6.16 -3.83 5.18
CA LEU A 44 7.14 -4.64 4.44
C LEU A 44 6.85 -6.15 4.58
N LEU A 45 6.46 -6.60 5.78
CA LEU A 45 6.08 -8.00 6.01
C LEU A 45 4.86 -8.40 5.21
N GLY A 46 3.77 -7.65 5.32
CA GLY A 46 2.53 -7.94 4.59
C GLY A 46 2.75 -7.98 3.08
N MET A 47 3.47 -6.99 2.54
CA MET A 47 3.83 -6.95 1.13
C MET A 47 4.65 -8.18 0.72
N SER A 48 5.67 -8.54 1.50
CA SER A 48 6.56 -9.65 1.17
C SER A 48 5.84 -10.99 1.19
N ILE A 49 4.96 -11.22 2.18
CA ILE A 49 4.15 -12.45 2.28
C ILE A 49 3.25 -12.61 1.06
N VAL A 50 2.50 -11.56 0.68
CA VAL A 50 1.59 -11.61 -0.48
C VAL A 50 2.36 -11.95 -1.76
N HIS A 51 3.50 -11.31 -1.99
CA HIS A 51 4.32 -11.58 -3.18
C HIS A 51 4.97 -12.96 -3.18
N LEU A 52 5.38 -13.48 -2.02
CA LEU A 52 5.91 -14.83 -1.90
C LEU A 52 4.83 -15.89 -2.16
N ILE A 53 3.61 -15.67 -1.68
CA ILE A 53 2.46 -16.54 -1.97
C ILE A 53 2.16 -16.51 -3.47
N MET A 54 2.07 -15.31 -4.06
CA MET A 54 1.78 -15.15 -5.48
C MET A 54 2.82 -15.83 -6.36
N LYS A 55 4.11 -15.65 -6.02
CA LYS A 55 5.21 -16.32 -6.72
C LYS A 55 5.15 -17.85 -6.60
N ARG A 56 4.84 -18.37 -5.41
CA ARG A 56 4.67 -19.82 -5.21
C ARG A 56 3.48 -20.35 -6.01
N TYR A 57 2.42 -19.56 -6.14
CA TYR A 57 1.25 -19.92 -6.93
C TYR A 57 1.57 -19.95 -8.44
N GLU A 58 2.35 -18.98 -8.93
CA GLU A 58 2.87 -18.95 -10.30
C GLU A 58 3.82 -20.12 -10.59
N GLU A 59 4.76 -20.43 -9.67
CA GLU A 59 5.68 -21.57 -9.77
C GLU A 59 4.94 -22.91 -9.83
N LYS A 60 3.82 -23.04 -9.10
CA LYS A 60 3.02 -24.27 -9.05
C LYS A 60 2.10 -24.43 -10.26
N ASN A 61 1.67 -23.32 -10.87
CA ASN A 61 0.73 -23.32 -12.00
C ASN A 61 1.28 -22.46 -13.16
N PRO A 62 2.23 -22.99 -13.95
CA PRO A 62 2.85 -22.24 -15.04
C PRO A 62 1.86 -21.87 -16.16
N GLU A 63 0.79 -22.64 -16.33
CA GLU A 63 -0.29 -22.32 -17.29
C GLU A 63 -1.07 -21.06 -16.88
N LEU A 64 -1.41 -20.94 -15.58
CA LEU A 64 -2.05 -19.74 -15.04
C LEU A 64 -1.13 -18.52 -15.15
N ALA A 65 0.18 -18.69 -14.94
CA ALA A 65 1.14 -17.59 -15.10
C ALA A 65 1.21 -17.10 -16.56
N ARG A 66 1.12 -18.00 -17.55
CA ARG A 66 1.03 -17.61 -18.97
C ARG A 66 -0.28 -16.90 -19.27
N GLN A 67 -1.39 -17.40 -18.73
CA GLN A 67 -2.71 -16.78 -18.92
C GLN A 67 -2.78 -15.38 -18.30
N ILE A 68 -2.24 -15.18 -17.10
CA ILE A 68 -2.13 -13.84 -16.47
C ILE A 68 -1.35 -12.88 -17.35
N ASN A 69 -0.24 -13.31 -17.98
CA ASN A 69 0.53 -12.44 -18.87
C ASN A 69 -0.27 -12.03 -20.11
N ILE A 70 -1.02 -12.97 -20.71
CA ILE A 70 -1.89 -12.69 -21.85
C ILE A 70 -3.01 -11.74 -21.43
N ASP A 71 -3.67 -12.03 -20.30
CA ASP A 71 -4.75 -11.23 -19.74
C ASP A 71 -4.28 -9.83 -19.36
N THR A 72 -3.02 -9.64 -18.93
CA THR A 72 -2.49 -8.29 -18.63
C THR A 72 -2.28 -7.40 -19.85
N ILE A 73 -2.23 -7.99 -21.06
CA ILE A 73 -1.99 -7.26 -22.32
C ILE A 73 -3.32 -6.96 -23.03
N ASP A 74 -4.41 -7.69 -22.72
CA ASP A 74 -5.74 -7.45 -23.29
C ASP A 74 -6.34 -6.12 -22.79
N GLU A 75 -6.69 -5.25 -23.75
CA GLU A 75 -7.32 -3.94 -23.50
C GLU A 75 -8.59 -4.06 -22.63
N ARG A 76 -9.40 -5.10 -22.83
CA ARG A 76 -10.63 -5.30 -22.05
C ARG A 76 -10.30 -5.50 -20.57
N ASN A 77 -9.28 -6.30 -20.29
CA ASN A 77 -8.90 -6.58 -18.91
C ASN A 77 -8.21 -5.38 -18.26
N ILE A 78 -7.45 -4.58 -19.03
CA ILE A 78 -6.91 -3.30 -18.58
C ILE A 78 -8.05 -2.36 -18.14
N ILE A 79 -9.13 -2.25 -18.93
CA ILE A 79 -10.29 -1.43 -18.57
C ILE A 79 -10.94 -1.92 -17.27
N ILE A 80 -11.15 -3.24 -17.12
CA ILE A 80 -11.72 -3.84 -15.90
C ILE A 80 -10.82 -3.54 -14.69
N GLN A 81 -9.52 -3.75 -14.83
CA GLN A 81 -8.55 -3.51 -13.76
C GLN A 81 -8.52 -2.03 -13.35
N ASN A 82 -8.55 -1.11 -14.32
CA ASN A 82 -8.57 0.32 -14.05
C ASN A 82 -9.88 0.75 -13.35
N ARG A 83 -11.03 0.21 -13.75
CA ARG A 83 -12.31 0.43 -13.05
C ARG A 83 -12.28 -0.11 -11.61
N ALA A 84 -11.72 -1.30 -11.41
CA ALA A 84 -11.58 -1.88 -10.08
C ALA A 84 -10.67 -1.03 -9.18
N LYS A 85 -9.53 -0.55 -9.70
CA LYS A 85 -8.63 0.37 -8.99
C LYS A 85 -9.30 1.69 -8.64
N ALA A 86 -10.07 2.28 -9.57
CA ALA A 86 -10.81 3.51 -9.31
C ALA A 86 -11.82 3.32 -8.17
N LYS A 87 -12.61 2.24 -8.21
CA LYS A 87 -13.60 1.95 -7.17
C LYS A 87 -12.96 1.66 -5.81
N ALA A 88 -11.84 0.93 -5.79
CA ALA A 88 -11.06 0.70 -4.57
C ALA A 88 -10.50 2.03 -4.02
N GLY A 89 -10.09 2.95 -4.89
CA GLY A 89 -9.69 4.31 -4.54
C GLY A 89 -10.80 5.08 -3.82
N ASP A 90 -12.02 5.08 -4.37
CA ASP A 90 -13.18 5.73 -3.74
C ASP A 90 -13.45 5.20 -2.33
N ILE A 91 -13.42 3.87 -2.16
CA ILE A 91 -13.63 3.23 -0.86
C ILE A 91 -12.50 3.60 0.11
N THR A 92 -11.26 3.63 -0.37
CA THR A 92 -10.09 4.02 0.44
C THR A 92 -10.21 5.46 0.92
N MET A 93 -10.75 6.37 0.11
CA MET A 93 -11.00 7.76 0.53
C MET A 93 -12.01 7.85 1.68
N TRP A 94 -13.09 7.05 1.64
CA TRP A 94 -14.02 6.95 2.76
C TRP A 94 -13.35 6.43 4.04
N LEU A 95 -12.43 5.47 3.91
CA LEU A 95 -11.63 4.98 5.05
C LEU A 95 -10.68 6.06 5.60
N ILE A 96 -10.10 6.90 4.75
CA ILE A 96 -9.25 8.03 5.21
C ILE A 96 -10.08 9.04 5.99
N ILE A 97 -11.30 9.36 5.54
CA ILE A 97 -12.24 10.22 6.28
C ILE A 97 -12.57 9.59 7.64
N LEU A 98 -12.84 8.28 7.68
CA LEU A 98 -13.09 7.56 8.93
C LEU A 98 -11.89 7.66 9.89
N ILE A 99 -10.66 7.53 9.39
CA ILE A 99 -9.44 7.72 10.17
C ILE A 99 -9.37 9.14 10.73
N ALA A 100 -9.67 10.17 9.92
CA ALA A 100 -9.69 11.56 10.39
C ALA A 100 -10.73 11.81 11.50
N ILE A 101 -11.88 11.12 11.46
CA ILE A 101 -12.88 11.19 12.54
C ILE A 101 -12.33 10.52 13.81
N ILE A 102 -11.71 9.33 13.67
CA ILE A 102 -11.11 8.61 14.79
C ILE A 102 -10.02 9.45 15.47
N THR A 103 -9.18 10.17 14.71
CA THR A 103 -8.13 11.02 15.29
C THR A 103 -8.69 12.15 16.15
N ILE A 104 -9.85 12.69 15.78
CA ILE A 104 -10.56 13.70 16.58
C ILE A 104 -11.13 13.06 17.86
N ILE A 105 -11.73 11.87 17.76
CA ILE A 105 -12.31 11.14 18.90
C ILE A 105 -11.25 10.82 19.96
N ILE A 106 -10.08 10.33 19.55
CA ILE A 106 -8.98 9.98 20.46
C ILE A 106 -8.18 11.20 20.93
N ARG A 107 -8.59 12.42 20.57
CA ARG A 107 -7.90 13.69 20.87
C ARG A 107 -6.42 13.63 20.44
N ALA A 108 -6.17 13.07 19.25
CA ALA A 108 -4.83 13.05 18.69
C ALA A 108 -4.29 14.48 18.48
N PRO A 109 -2.96 14.67 18.44
CA PRO A 109 -2.37 15.97 18.15
C PRO A 109 -2.93 16.57 16.85
N LEU A 110 -3.25 17.87 16.87
CA LEU A 110 -3.90 18.56 15.74
C LEU A 110 -3.12 18.41 14.43
N TRP A 111 -1.78 18.46 14.50
CA TRP A 111 -0.91 18.31 13.35
C TRP A 111 -1.09 16.95 12.64
N PHE A 112 -1.41 15.89 13.39
CA PHE A 112 -1.65 14.56 12.83
C PHE A 112 -2.96 14.51 12.04
N THR A 113 -4.04 15.06 12.59
CA THR A 113 -5.34 15.16 11.89
C THR A 113 -5.21 16.02 10.64
N LEU A 114 -4.48 17.15 10.71
CA LEU A 114 -4.20 17.99 9.54
C LEU A 114 -3.42 17.24 8.45
N LEU A 115 -2.47 16.39 8.84
CA LEU A 115 -1.71 15.56 7.90
C LEU A 115 -2.61 14.56 7.17
N VAL A 116 -3.54 13.90 7.87
CA VAL A 116 -4.51 12.98 7.26
C VAL A 116 -5.39 13.71 6.24
N ILE A 117 -5.90 14.90 6.60
CA ILE A 117 -6.69 15.74 5.70
C ILE A 117 -5.87 16.21 4.49
N ALA A 118 -4.60 16.58 4.70
CA ALA A 118 -3.71 16.98 3.62
C ALA A 118 -3.49 15.85 2.61
N ILE A 119 -3.32 14.60 3.06
CA ILE A 119 -3.22 13.42 2.18
C ILE A 119 -4.51 13.23 1.36
N PHE A 120 -5.68 13.38 2.00
CA PHE A 120 -6.96 13.31 1.29
C PHE A 120 -7.07 14.38 0.19
N LEU A 121 -6.70 15.62 0.48
CA LEU A 121 -6.70 16.71 -0.51
C LEU A 121 -5.72 16.46 -1.64
N LEU A 122 -4.49 16.02 -1.33
CA LEU A 122 -3.48 15.69 -2.33
C LEU A 122 -3.94 14.59 -3.28
N TYR A 123 -4.59 13.55 -2.77
CA TYR A 123 -5.16 12.51 -3.62
C TYR A 123 -6.20 13.07 -4.61
N ASN A 124 -7.11 13.94 -4.16
CA ASN A 124 -8.10 14.57 -5.03
C ASN A 124 -7.45 15.48 -6.08
N ILE A 125 -6.40 16.22 -5.70
CA ILE A 125 -5.61 17.03 -6.65
C ILE A 125 -4.98 16.12 -7.72
N PHE A 126 -4.40 14.99 -7.32
CA PHE A 126 -3.83 14.04 -8.27
C PHE A 126 -4.88 13.46 -9.22
N ILE A 127 -6.08 13.12 -8.74
CA ILE A 127 -7.18 12.68 -9.61
C ILE A 127 -7.47 13.74 -10.68
N VAL A 128 -7.67 14.99 -10.29
CA VAL A 128 -7.98 16.08 -11.23
C VAL A 128 -6.82 16.31 -12.21
N TYR A 129 -5.59 16.31 -11.72
CA TYR A 129 -4.39 16.47 -12.54
C TYR A 129 -4.25 15.35 -13.58
N PHE A 130 -4.34 14.09 -13.16
CA PHE A 130 -4.22 12.94 -14.06
C PHE A 130 -5.40 12.84 -15.02
N MET A 131 -6.61 13.15 -14.58
CA MET A 131 -7.78 13.21 -15.46
C MET A 131 -7.57 14.24 -16.59
N ASN A 132 -7.13 15.46 -16.24
CA ASN A 132 -6.84 16.51 -17.23
C ASN A 132 -5.67 16.14 -18.15
N LYS A 133 -4.66 15.43 -17.63
CA LYS A 133 -3.53 14.95 -18.43
C LYS A 133 -3.99 13.90 -19.44
N TYR A 134 -4.69 12.86 -19.00
CA TYR A 134 -5.13 11.77 -19.86
C TYR A 134 -6.21 12.18 -20.85
N GLN A 135 -7.07 13.15 -20.50
CA GLN A 135 -8.02 13.75 -21.46
C GLN A 135 -7.34 14.49 -22.62
N LYS A 136 -6.08 14.91 -22.48
CA LYS A 136 -5.32 15.57 -23.55
C LYS A 136 -4.47 14.61 -24.37
N GLU A 137 -4.16 13.44 -23.81
CA GLU A 137 -3.37 12.39 -24.46
C GLU A 137 -4.24 11.44 -25.30
N ILE A 138 -5.53 11.31 -24.96
CA ILE A 138 -6.57 10.58 -25.72
C ILE A 138 -7.24 11.55 -26.69
#